data_AF-A0A1M2VRV4-F1
#
_entry.id   AF-A0A1M2VRV4-F1
#
_cell.length_a   1.000
_cell.length_b   1.000
_cell.length_c   1.000
_cell.angle_alpha   90.00
_cell.angle_beta   90.00
_cell.angle_gamma   90.00
#
_symmetry.space_group_name_H-M   'P 1'
#
loop_
_entity.id
_entity.type
_entity.pdbx_description
1 polymer ?
#
loop_
_entity_poly.entity_id
_entity_poly.type
_entity_poly.pdbx_seq_one_letter_code
_entity_poly.pdbx_strand_id
1 'polypeptide(L)'
;MPAQVTFEPPSYTEEKFALYSRYQQEIHHEAWERQPSGFKRFLVHSPLAREAIEYPSGRPDHLPAEYGTYHQLYRLDGKLVAFGVIDVLPRCVLSVYFMWEKEWEKFSLGKLSVLREAALVREMHEAGVMGMKYLYMGEYFAHPLFRERTKSILAILVTGFYVHSCRKMLYKGDYAPSYLVDPEDYSWAPLETCRPLLDKYHYACFSHPERSLDTPATSPDPTPEIPLEVLQNVRHVIQTATERGEVVAPVADWVVWQPQHARGTVLSMIDALGEKVAQEVLFDLSSL
;
A
#
# COMPACT_ATOMS: atom_id res chain seq x y z
N MET A 1 -33.32 -12.39 -2.05
CA MET A 1 -32.27 -13.40 -2.33
C MET A 1 -30.94 -12.73 -2.00
N PRO A 2 -30.10 -13.29 -1.11
CA PRO A 2 -29.23 -12.45 -0.29
C PRO A 2 -27.85 -12.21 -0.93
N ALA A 3 -27.44 -10.93 -0.96
CA ALA A 3 -26.04 -10.57 -1.07
C ALA A 3 -25.32 -10.96 0.23
N GLN A 4 -24.08 -11.45 0.11
CA GLN A 4 -23.28 -11.90 1.25
C GLN A 4 -21.87 -11.33 1.15
N VAL A 5 -21.35 -10.86 2.30
CA VAL A 5 -19.93 -10.54 2.47
C VAL A 5 -19.35 -11.47 3.52
N THR A 6 -18.28 -12.17 3.18
CA THR A 6 -17.56 -13.06 4.11
C THR A 6 -16.09 -12.72 4.18
N PHE A 7 -15.44 -13.13 5.27
CA PHE A 7 -14.00 -13.02 5.47
C PHE A 7 -13.41 -14.41 5.62
N GLU A 8 -12.26 -14.64 4.98
CA GLU A 8 -11.52 -15.88 5.13
C GLU A 8 -10.01 -15.66 5.02
N PRO A 9 -9.19 -16.56 5.59
CA PRO A 9 -7.75 -16.58 5.33
C PRO A 9 -7.41 -16.51 3.84
N PRO A 10 -6.31 -15.85 3.46
CA PRO A 10 -5.91 -15.72 2.09
C PRO A 10 -5.62 -17.10 1.50
N SER A 11 -6.23 -17.36 0.35
CA SER A 11 -6.14 -18.67 -0.30
C SER A 11 -6.35 -18.55 -1.80
N TYR A 12 -5.69 -19.43 -2.54
CA TYR A 12 -5.92 -19.59 -3.96
C TYR A 12 -7.17 -20.43 -4.21
N THR A 13 -8.05 -19.94 -5.08
CA THR A 13 -9.09 -20.74 -5.73
C THR A 13 -9.15 -20.36 -7.20
N GLU A 14 -9.61 -21.28 -8.05
CA GLU A 14 -9.79 -20.98 -9.47
C GLU A 14 -10.80 -19.85 -9.69
N GLU A 15 -11.87 -19.78 -8.88
CA GLU A 15 -12.88 -18.73 -8.97
C GLU A 15 -12.28 -17.34 -8.71
N LYS A 16 -11.49 -17.17 -7.65
CA LYS A 16 -10.82 -15.89 -7.33
C LYS A 16 -9.82 -15.52 -8.42
N PHE A 17 -9.05 -16.50 -8.89
CA PHE A 17 -8.06 -16.29 -9.94
C PHE A 17 -8.70 -15.91 -11.28
N ALA A 18 -9.86 -16.49 -11.62
CA ALA A 18 -10.60 -16.15 -12.81
C ALA A 18 -11.14 -14.70 -12.76
N LEU A 19 -11.67 -14.27 -11.61
CA LEU A 19 -12.10 -12.88 -11.40
C LEU A 19 -10.90 -11.92 -11.52
N TYR A 20 -9.79 -12.23 -10.84
CA TYR A 20 -8.55 -11.46 -10.97
C TYR A 20 -8.10 -11.31 -12.42
N SER A 21 -8.05 -12.42 -13.16
CA SER A 21 -7.60 -12.43 -14.56
C SER A 21 -8.48 -11.57 -15.46
N ARG A 22 -9.81 -11.63 -15.29
CA ARG A 22 -10.74 -10.75 -16.00
C ARG A 22 -10.54 -9.29 -15.62
N TYR A 23 -10.41 -9.00 -14.33
CA TYR A 23 -10.18 -7.65 -13.84
C TYR A 23 -8.90 -7.02 -14.43
N GLN A 24 -7.78 -7.76 -14.43
CA GLN A 24 -6.54 -7.29 -15.04
C GLN A 24 -6.69 -7.00 -16.53
N GLN A 25 -7.37 -7.89 -17.25
CA GLN A 25 -7.59 -7.72 -18.69
C GLN A 25 -8.51 -6.53 -19.01
N GLU A 26 -9.62 -6.40 -18.31
CA GLU A 26 -10.71 -5.51 -18.69
C GLU A 26 -10.59 -4.10 -18.10
N ILE A 27 -9.92 -3.98 -16.95
CA ILE A 27 -9.77 -2.73 -16.19
C ILE A 27 -8.34 -2.20 -16.25
N HIS A 28 -7.32 -3.07 -16.16
CA HIS A 28 -5.91 -2.67 -16.24
C HIS A 28 -5.31 -2.80 -17.65
N HIS A 29 -5.99 -3.47 -18.57
CA HIS A 29 -5.50 -3.76 -19.92
C HIS A 29 -4.17 -4.54 -19.94
N GLU A 30 -3.93 -5.33 -18.90
CA GLU A 30 -2.71 -6.14 -18.74
C GLU A 30 -2.96 -7.58 -19.18
N ALA A 31 -2.13 -8.08 -20.10
CA ALA A 31 -2.28 -9.42 -20.68
C ALA A 31 -1.35 -10.49 -20.07
N TRP A 32 -0.28 -10.07 -19.38
CA TRP A 32 0.86 -10.93 -19.03
C TRP A 32 0.74 -11.57 -17.64
N GLU A 33 -0.07 -11.01 -16.74
CA GLU A 33 -0.18 -11.47 -15.34
C GLU A 33 -1.23 -12.59 -15.15
N ARG A 34 -1.15 -13.62 -15.99
CA ARG A 34 -2.09 -14.77 -16.02
C ARG A 34 -1.53 -16.05 -15.42
N GLN A 35 -0.44 -15.97 -14.67
CA GLN A 35 0.11 -17.15 -14.00
C GLN A 35 -0.41 -17.22 -12.56
N PRO A 36 -0.94 -18.39 -12.12
CA PRO A 36 -1.36 -18.59 -10.73
C PRO A 36 -0.27 -18.27 -9.70
N SER A 37 1.01 -18.37 -10.06
CA SER A 37 2.15 -18.01 -9.19
C SER A 37 2.18 -16.51 -8.87
N GLY A 38 1.91 -15.64 -9.85
CA GLY A 38 1.82 -14.20 -9.66
C GLY A 38 0.68 -13.84 -8.71
N PHE A 39 -0.50 -14.41 -8.94
CA PHE A 39 -1.65 -14.25 -8.05
C PHE A 39 -1.33 -14.69 -6.62
N LYS A 40 -0.71 -15.86 -6.44
CA LYS A 40 -0.35 -16.36 -5.10
C LYS A 40 0.64 -15.44 -4.41
N ARG A 41 1.70 -15.03 -5.11
CA ARG A 41 2.72 -14.13 -4.57
C ARG A 41 2.12 -12.79 -4.14
N PHE A 42 1.22 -12.23 -4.95
CA PHE A 42 0.68 -10.89 -4.71
C PHE A 42 -0.51 -10.86 -3.74
N LEU A 43 -1.43 -11.82 -3.84
CA LEU A 43 -2.72 -11.76 -3.16
C LEU A 43 -2.90 -12.84 -2.10
N VAL A 44 -2.03 -13.85 -2.03
CA VAL A 44 -2.19 -14.98 -1.07
C VAL A 44 -1.08 -14.99 -0.04
N HIS A 45 0.17 -14.88 -0.47
CA HIS A 45 1.31 -14.90 0.42
C HIS A 45 1.37 -13.60 1.22
N SER A 46 1.37 -13.72 2.53
CA SER A 46 1.47 -12.59 3.45
C SER A 46 2.70 -12.75 4.32
N PRO A 47 3.51 -11.69 4.50
CA PRO A 47 4.61 -11.69 5.47
C PRO A 47 4.11 -11.47 6.91
N LEU A 48 2.82 -11.17 7.12
CA LEU A 48 2.28 -10.85 8.43
C LEU A 48 2.16 -12.10 9.30
N ALA A 49 2.68 -12.01 10.53
CA ALA A 49 2.43 -12.99 11.57
C ALA A 49 0.94 -12.96 11.97
N ARG A 50 0.37 -14.14 12.19
CA ARG A 50 -0.99 -14.28 12.71
C ARG A 50 -0.96 -14.35 14.22
N GLU A 51 -1.71 -13.48 14.85
CA GLU A 51 -1.80 -13.37 16.30
C GLU A 51 -3.26 -13.29 16.71
N ALA A 52 -3.66 -13.99 17.77
CA ALA A 52 -5.03 -13.97 18.25
C ALA A 52 -5.45 -12.56 18.67
N ILE A 53 -6.68 -12.17 18.30
CA ILE A 53 -7.27 -10.91 18.72
C ILE A 53 -8.02 -11.13 20.04
N GLU A 54 -7.68 -10.32 21.04
CA GLU A 54 -8.37 -10.32 22.33
C GLU A 54 -9.66 -9.49 22.26
N TYR A 55 -10.80 -10.16 22.45
CA TYR A 55 -12.12 -9.52 22.60
C TYR A 55 -12.59 -9.68 24.05
N PRO A 56 -12.64 -8.61 24.86
CA PRO A 56 -12.93 -8.69 26.29
C PRO A 56 -14.27 -9.35 26.64
N SER A 57 -15.29 -9.19 25.80
CA SER A 57 -16.63 -9.76 26.00
C SER A 57 -16.90 -11.02 25.17
N GLY A 58 -15.84 -11.63 24.62
CA GLY A 58 -15.94 -12.72 23.65
C GLY A 58 -16.04 -12.20 22.22
N ARG A 59 -15.48 -12.96 21.27
CA ARG A 59 -15.46 -12.61 19.84
C ARG A 59 -16.84 -12.84 19.21
N PRO A 60 -17.48 -11.83 18.61
CA PRO A 60 -18.61 -12.04 17.71
C PRO A 60 -18.22 -12.90 16.50
N ASP A 61 -19.06 -13.86 16.09
CA ASP A 61 -18.70 -14.85 15.06
C ASP A 61 -18.26 -14.24 13.72
N HIS A 62 -18.81 -13.08 13.36
CA HIS A 62 -18.53 -12.37 12.11
C HIS A 62 -17.23 -11.56 12.12
N LEU A 63 -16.58 -11.39 13.27
CA LEU A 63 -15.32 -10.65 13.41
C LEU A 63 -14.09 -11.57 13.29
N PRO A 64 -12.95 -11.08 12.81
CA PRO A 64 -11.74 -11.88 12.66
C PRO A 64 -11.24 -12.38 14.02
N ALA A 65 -10.76 -13.62 14.06
CA ALA A 65 -10.18 -14.22 15.27
C ALA A 65 -8.71 -13.86 15.48
N GLU A 66 -8.02 -13.48 14.41
CA GLU A 66 -6.58 -13.20 14.41
C GLU A 66 -6.28 -11.93 13.60
N TYR A 67 -5.18 -11.27 13.92
CA TYR A 67 -4.55 -10.30 13.04
C TYR A 67 -3.90 -11.02 11.84
N GLY A 68 -3.75 -10.28 10.74
CA GLY A 68 -3.14 -10.77 9.51
C GLY A 68 -3.95 -10.41 8.27
N THR A 69 -3.53 -10.97 7.13
CA THR A 69 -4.22 -10.77 5.85
C THR A 69 -5.48 -11.63 5.76
N TYR A 70 -6.51 -11.09 5.10
CA TYR A 70 -7.78 -11.75 4.83
C TYR A 70 -8.24 -11.46 3.39
N HIS A 71 -8.96 -12.41 2.81
CA HIS A 71 -9.81 -12.14 1.65
C HIS A 71 -11.22 -11.79 2.11
N GLN A 72 -11.75 -10.68 1.61
CA GLN A 72 -13.13 -10.27 1.81
C GLN A 72 -13.92 -10.55 0.53
N LEU A 73 -14.84 -11.50 0.58
CA LEU A 73 -15.55 -12.01 -0.60
C LEU A 73 -16.95 -11.42 -0.69
N TYR A 74 -17.30 -10.90 -1.85
CA TYR A 74 -18.62 -10.33 -2.14
C TYR A 74 -19.35 -11.27 -3.09
N ARG A 75 -20.44 -11.87 -2.60
CA ARG A 75 -21.27 -12.78 -3.37
C ARG A 75 -22.67 -12.24 -3.59
N LEU A 76 -23.18 -12.42 -4.80
CA LEU A 76 -24.57 -12.22 -5.14
C LEU A 76 -25.11 -13.52 -5.73
N ASP A 77 -26.18 -14.04 -5.12
CA ASP A 77 -26.79 -15.32 -5.52
C ASP A 77 -25.75 -16.46 -5.62
N GLY A 78 -24.80 -16.46 -4.68
CA GLY A 78 -23.70 -17.43 -4.63
C GLY A 78 -22.52 -17.15 -5.57
N LYS A 79 -22.66 -16.30 -6.58
CA LYS A 79 -21.58 -15.94 -7.52
C LYS A 79 -20.64 -14.91 -6.90
N LEU A 80 -19.32 -15.12 -6.99
CA LEU A 80 -18.33 -14.11 -6.61
C LEU A 80 -18.39 -12.95 -7.61
N VAL A 81 -18.75 -11.76 -7.13
CA VAL A 81 -18.86 -10.54 -7.94
C VAL A 81 -17.77 -9.52 -7.65
N ALA A 82 -17.17 -9.60 -6.47
CA ALA A 82 -15.96 -8.85 -6.12
C ALA A 82 -15.19 -9.56 -5.00
N PHE A 83 -13.91 -9.27 -4.90
CA PHE A 83 -13.15 -9.61 -3.71
C PHE A 83 -12.12 -8.54 -3.36
N GLY A 84 -11.89 -8.35 -2.07
CA GLY A 84 -10.86 -7.50 -1.50
C GLY A 84 -9.80 -8.33 -0.79
N VAL A 85 -8.57 -7.81 -0.75
CA VAL A 85 -7.49 -8.23 0.13
C VAL A 85 -7.31 -7.12 1.15
N ILE A 86 -7.40 -7.47 2.43
CA ILE A 86 -7.24 -6.54 3.54
C ILE A 86 -6.26 -7.10 4.56
N ASP A 87 -5.53 -6.21 5.24
CA ASP A 87 -4.79 -6.58 6.43
C ASP A 87 -5.50 -6.06 7.67
N VAL A 88 -5.75 -6.95 8.62
CA VAL A 88 -6.29 -6.61 9.95
C VAL A 88 -5.10 -6.54 10.90
N LEU A 89 -4.78 -5.34 11.37
CA LEU A 89 -3.64 -5.04 12.23
C LEU A 89 -4.12 -4.50 13.59
N PRO A 90 -3.28 -4.46 14.64
CA PRO A 90 -3.69 -4.07 15.99
C PRO A 90 -4.42 -2.73 16.12
N ARG A 91 -4.22 -1.81 15.16
CA ARG A 91 -4.84 -0.47 15.20
C ARG A 91 -5.69 -0.14 13.98
N CYS A 92 -5.68 -0.98 12.95
CA CYS A 92 -6.28 -0.63 11.69
C CYS A 92 -6.69 -1.81 10.82
N VAL A 93 -7.61 -1.52 9.90
CA VAL A 93 -7.79 -2.31 8.67
C VAL A 93 -7.07 -1.56 7.55
N LEU A 94 -6.25 -2.28 6.78
CA LEU A 94 -5.59 -1.77 5.58
C LEU A 94 -6.26 -2.37 4.35
N SER A 95 -6.78 -1.51 3.47
CA SER A 95 -7.28 -1.92 2.15
C SER A 95 -6.10 -2.11 1.19
N VAL A 96 -5.72 -3.35 0.94
CA VAL A 96 -4.55 -3.70 0.09
C VAL A 96 -4.93 -3.68 -1.38
N TYR A 97 -5.93 -4.45 -1.77
CA TYR A 97 -6.34 -4.57 -3.17
C TYR A 97 -7.82 -4.90 -3.28
N PHE A 98 -8.52 -4.34 -4.26
CA PHE A 98 -9.93 -4.63 -4.49
C PHE A 98 -10.20 -4.82 -5.98
N MET A 99 -10.88 -5.90 -6.32
CA MET A 99 -11.22 -6.25 -7.70
C MET A 99 -12.65 -6.75 -7.79
N TRP A 100 -13.26 -6.55 -8.95
CA TRP A 100 -14.68 -6.74 -9.15
C TRP A 100 -14.99 -7.09 -10.61
N GLU A 101 -16.12 -7.74 -10.83
CA GLU A 101 -16.60 -8.12 -12.16
C GLU A 101 -17.15 -6.90 -12.90
N LYS A 102 -16.65 -6.61 -14.10
CA LYS A 102 -16.99 -5.41 -14.89
C LYS A 102 -18.49 -5.18 -15.08
N GLU A 103 -19.25 -6.26 -15.19
CA GLU A 103 -20.72 -6.26 -15.26
C GLU A 103 -21.38 -5.41 -14.13
N TRP A 104 -20.71 -5.28 -12.99
CA TRP A 104 -21.20 -4.59 -11.79
C TRP A 104 -20.67 -3.17 -11.62
N GLU A 105 -20.00 -2.59 -12.62
CA GLU A 105 -19.36 -1.26 -12.56
C GLU A 105 -20.30 -0.17 -12.06
N LYS A 106 -21.55 -0.19 -12.55
CA LYS A 106 -22.60 0.77 -12.21
C LYS A 106 -22.91 0.85 -10.71
N PHE A 107 -22.57 -0.19 -9.93
CA PHE A 107 -22.81 -0.24 -8.49
C PHE A 107 -21.64 0.30 -7.66
N SER A 108 -20.53 0.71 -8.30
CA SER A 108 -19.37 1.27 -7.60
C SER A 108 -18.88 0.38 -6.45
N LEU A 109 -18.64 -0.91 -6.71
CA LEU A 109 -18.30 -1.89 -5.68
C LEU A 109 -17.06 -1.50 -4.86
N GLY A 110 -16.12 -0.75 -5.43
CA GLY A 110 -14.99 -0.19 -4.67
C GLY A 110 -15.40 0.85 -3.62
N LYS A 111 -16.49 1.61 -3.84
CA LYS A 111 -17.03 2.51 -2.80
C LYS A 111 -17.71 1.72 -1.69
N LEU A 112 -18.41 0.64 -2.06
CA LEU A 112 -19.06 -0.27 -1.12
C LEU A 112 -18.04 -0.97 -0.22
N SER A 113 -16.88 -1.36 -0.77
CA SER A 113 -15.85 -2.05 0.01
C SER A 113 -15.31 -1.18 1.13
N VAL A 114 -15.00 0.09 0.83
CA VAL A 114 -14.54 1.05 1.83
C VAL A 114 -15.55 1.23 2.96
N LEU A 115 -16.86 1.30 2.65
CA LEU A 115 -17.90 1.39 3.68
C LEU A 115 -17.95 0.13 4.56
N ARG A 116 -17.76 -1.04 3.96
CA ARG A 116 -17.77 -2.31 4.69
C ARG A 116 -16.52 -2.49 5.55
N GLU A 117 -15.36 -2.08 5.07
CA GLU A 117 -14.10 -2.06 5.82
C GLU A 117 -14.14 -1.04 6.97
N ALA A 118 -14.73 0.15 6.75
CA ALA A 118 -14.98 1.13 7.79
C ALA A 118 -15.93 0.59 8.87
N ALA A 119 -16.97 -0.14 8.47
CA ALA A 119 -17.87 -0.82 9.39
C ALA A 119 -17.13 -1.91 10.18
N LEU A 120 -16.25 -2.69 9.55
CA LEU A 120 -15.42 -3.69 10.24
C LEU A 120 -14.55 -3.05 11.35
N VAL A 121 -13.87 -1.94 11.06
CA VAL A 121 -13.07 -1.20 12.06
C VAL A 121 -13.94 -0.82 13.27
N ARG A 122 -15.14 -0.28 13.01
CA ARG A 122 -16.07 0.12 14.06
C ARG A 122 -16.61 -1.06 14.87
N GLU A 123 -17.01 -2.13 14.21
CA GLU A 123 -17.53 -3.34 14.88
C GLU A 123 -16.46 -3.97 15.78
N MET A 124 -15.21 -4.04 15.33
CA MET A 124 -14.09 -4.51 16.15
C MET A 124 -13.80 -3.58 17.34
N HIS A 125 -13.86 -2.27 17.14
CA HIS A 125 -13.73 -1.30 18.23
C HIS A 125 -14.84 -1.46 19.27
N GLU A 126 -16.10 -1.53 18.82
CA GLU A 126 -17.29 -1.70 19.65
C GLU A 126 -17.28 -3.06 20.38
N ALA A 127 -16.64 -4.09 19.81
CA ALA A 127 -16.39 -5.39 20.45
C ALA A 127 -15.22 -5.37 21.46
N GLY A 128 -14.59 -4.22 21.70
CA GLY A 128 -13.61 -4.00 22.76
C GLY A 128 -12.15 -3.94 22.31
N VAL A 129 -11.86 -4.01 21.00
CA VAL A 129 -10.50 -3.82 20.47
C VAL A 129 -10.21 -2.32 20.39
N MET A 130 -9.96 -1.68 21.53
CA MET A 130 -9.90 -0.21 21.66
C MET A 130 -8.84 0.47 20.77
N GLY A 131 -7.81 -0.26 20.35
CA GLY A 131 -6.79 0.22 19.42
C GLY A 131 -7.26 0.35 17.97
N MET A 132 -8.27 -0.43 17.57
CA MET A 132 -8.82 -0.48 16.22
C MET A 132 -9.62 0.79 15.94
N LYS A 133 -9.06 1.70 15.15
CA LYS A 133 -9.63 3.04 14.91
C LYS A 133 -9.41 3.57 13.50
N TYR A 134 -8.62 2.88 12.69
CA TYR A 134 -8.16 3.42 11.43
C TYR A 134 -8.50 2.51 10.26
N LEU A 135 -8.96 3.10 9.17
CA LEU A 135 -9.00 2.47 7.87
C LEU A 135 -7.94 3.13 6.98
N TYR A 136 -6.92 2.37 6.60
CA TYR A 136 -5.89 2.82 5.67
C TYR A 136 -6.25 2.45 4.23
N MET A 137 -6.15 3.41 3.31
CA MET A 137 -6.48 3.23 1.88
C MET A 137 -5.32 3.62 0.97
N GLY A 138 -4.40 2.69 0.72
CA GLY A 138 -3.20 2.91 -0.08
C GLY A 138 -2.04 2.10 0.46
N GLU A 139 -0.85 2.31 -0.09
CA GLU A 139 0.36 1.67 0.43
C GLU A 139 0.59 2.11 1.88
N TYR A 140 0.71 1.16 2.81
CA TYR A 140 0.89 1.49 4.22
C TYR A 140 2.30 2.03 4.47
N PHE A 141 2.40 3.33 4.72
CA PHE A 141 3.57 3.89 5.37
C PHE A 141 3.34 3.78 6.87
N ALA A 142 4.11 2.90 7.51
CA ALA A 142 4.10 2.70 8.96
C ALA A 142 4.66 3.96 9.65
N HIS A 143 3.94 5.08 9.61
CA HIS A 143 4.39 6.30 10.27
C HIS A 143 3.82 6.37 11.69
N PRO A 144 4.66 6.34 12.75
CA PRO A 144 4.21 6.36 14.14
C PRO A 144 3.60 7.71 14.60
N LEU A 145 3.35 8.66 13.68
CA LEU A 145 2.96 10.03 14.02
C LEU A 145 1.50 10.41 13.74
N PHE A 146 0.61 9.48 13.35
CA PHE A 146 -0.82 9.80 13.48
C PHE A 146 -1.18 9.87 14.98
N ARG A 147 -0.99 11.05 15.56
CA ARG A 147 -1.55 11.40 16.86
C ARG A 147 -2.99 11.80 16.62
N GLU A 148 -3.88 11.00 17.19
CA GLU A 148 -5.32 11.17 17.15
C GLU A 148 -5.69 12.61 17.55
N ARG A 149 -6.01 13.46 16.56
CA ARG A 149 -6.56 14.82 16.78
C ARG A 149 -8.08 14.86 16.65
N THR A 150 -8.69 13.72 16.37
CA THR A 150 -10.11 13.55 16.09
C THR A 150 -10.84 13.00 17.31
N LYS A 151 -12.07 13.48 17.55
CA LYS A 151 -12.99 12.91 18.55
C LYS A 151 -13.77 11.69 18.01
N SER A 152 -13.62 11.36 16.73
CA SER A 152 -14.29 10.25 16.06
C SER A 152 -13.60 8.93 16.32
N ILE A 153 -14.40 7.87 16.48
CA ILE A 153 -13.97 6.47 16.69
C ILE A 153 -13.24 5.90 15.46
N LEU A 154 -13.55 6.42 14.26
CA LEU A 154 -12.94 6.03 13.00
C LEU A 154 -12.25 7.24 12.35
N ALA A 155 -11.02 7.04 11.87
CA ALA A 155 -10.39 7.93 10.89
C ALA A 155 -9.98 7.15 9.64
N ILE A 156 -10.24 7.75 8.48
CA ILE A 156 -9.86 7.19 7.18
C ILE A 156 -8.57 7.88 6.74
N LEU A 157 -7.55 7.08 6.47
CA LEU A 157 -6.20 7.54 6.22
C LEU A 157 -5.81 7.13 4.81
N VAL A 158 -5.63 8.11 3.93
CA VAL A 158 -5.13 7.86 2.59
C VAL A 158 -3.61 8.03 2.64
N THR A 159 -2.91 6.91 2.54
CA THR A 159 -1.45 6.84 2.58
C THR A 159 -0.84 6.83 1.18
N GLY A 160 0.42 7.26 1.10
CA GLY A 160 1.19 7.30 -0.14
C GLY A 160 0.88 8.51 -1.01
N PHE A 161 1.32 8.46 -2.26
CA PHE A 161 1.19 9.56 -3.21
C PHE A 161 -0.28 9.86 -3.54
N TYR A 162 -0.80 10.99 -3.07
CA TYR A 162 -2.13 11.47 -3.42
C TYR A 162 -2.10 12.27 -4.72
N VAL A 163 -2.54 11.65 -5.82
CA VAL A 163 -2.63 12.33 -7.13
C VAL A 163 -4.01 12.98 -7.26
N HIS A 164 -4.10 14.29 -7.00
CA HIS A 164 -5.38 15.03 -6.95
C HIS A 164 -6.17 14.98 -8.27
N SER A 165 -5.48 14.96 -9.42
CA SER A 165 -6.10 14.85 -10.74
C SER A 165 -6.62 13.44 -11.07
N CYS A 166 -6.27 12.43 -10.27
CA CYS A 166 -6.65 11.04 -10.52
C CYS A 166 -8.02 10.71 -9.91
N ARG A 167 -8.97 10.29 -10.75
CA ARG A 167 -10.31 9.86 -10.30
C ARG A 167 -10.29 8.76 -9.23
N LYS A 168 -9.30 7.86 -9.25
CA LYS A 168 -9.15 6.80 -8.23
C LYS A 168 -8.80 7.37 -6.84
N MET A 169 -8.22 8.57 -6.76
CA MET A 169 -7.85 9.20 -5.50
C MET A 169 -8.92 10.18 -5.01
N LEU A 170 -9.69 10.78 -5.92
CA LEU A 170 -10.79 11.68 -5.57
C LEU A 170 -11.84 10.99 -4.70
N TYR A 171 -12.30 9.80 -5.08
CA TYR A 171 -13.37 9.12 -4.34
C TYR A 171 -12.95 8.71 -2.92
N LYS A 172 -11.67 8.43 -2.69
CA LYS A 172 -11.11 8.16 -1.37
C LYS A 172 -11.28 9.35 -0.42
N GLY A 173 -11.40 10.55 -0.99
CA GLY A 173 -11.70 11.78 -0.27
C GLY A 173 -13.18 12.06 -0.03
N ASP A 174 -14.11 11.25 -0.54
CA ASP A 174 -15.55 11.44 -0.31
C ASP A 174 -15.98 11.01 1.11
N TYR A 175 -15.10 10.29 1.82
CA TYR A 175 -15.36 9.81 3.17
C TYR A 175 -14.86 10.81 4.22
N ALA A 176 -15.49 10.82 5.40
CA ALA A 176 -15.09 11.69 6.49
C ALA A 176 -15.15 10.97 7.84
N PRO A 177 -14.24 11.31 8.78
CA PRO A 177 -13.09 12.21 8.59
C PRO A 177 -11.95 11.52 7.82
N SER A 178 -11.39 12.22 6.83
CA SER A 178 -10.26 11.74 6.02
C SER A 178 -9.01 12.60 6.22
N TYR A 179 -7.84 11.97 6.17
CA TYR A 179 -6.55 12.62 6.31
C TYR A 179 -5.59 12.20 5.20
N LEU A 180 -4.72 13.14 4.80
CA LEU A 180 -3.58 12.89 3.92
C LEU A 180 -2.29 13.01 4.70
N VAL A 181 -1.29 12.25 4.26
CA VAL A 181 0.10 12.40 4.70
C VAL A 181 0.77 13.48 3.85
N ASP A 182 1.46 14.40 4.51
CA ASP A 182 2.30 15.40 3.88
C ASP A 182 3.48 14.72 3.14
N PRO A 183 3.78 15.12 1.89
CA PRO A 183 4.79 14.44 1.08
C PRO A 183 6.24 14.74 1.50
N GLU A 184 6.50 15.78 2.32
CA GLU A 184 7.85 16.16 2.74
C GLU A 184 8.15 15.70 4.17
N ASP A 185 7.26 16.00 5.11
CA ASP A 185 7.50 15.77 6.54
C ASP A 185 6.73 14.59 7.13
N TYR A 186 5.89 13.95 6.32
CA TYR A 186 5.04 12.82 6.70
C TYR A 186 4.07 13.10 7.85
N SER A 187 3.78 14.37 8.11
CA SER A 187 2.75 14.78 9.06
C SER A 187 1.35 14.57 8.48
N TRP A 188 0.37 14.37 9.35
CA TRP A 188 -1.01 14.11 8.93
C TRP A 188 -1.84 15.38 8.99
N ALA A 189 -2.48 15.71 7.86
CA ALA A 189 -3.37 16.86 7.72
C ALA A 189 -4.80 16.41 7.34
N PRO A 190 -5.85 17.04 7.91
CA PRO A 190 -7.23 16.79 7.47
C PRO A 190 -7.37 17.11 5.98
N LEU A 191 -8.00 16.21 5.22
CA LEU A 191 -8.14 16.36 3.76
C LEU A 191 -8.75 17.72 3.37
N GLU A 192 -9.73 18.20 4.13
CA GLU A 192 -10.38 19.49 3.88
C GLU A 192 -9.42 20.69 3.96
N THR A 193 -8.33 20.58 4.74
CA THR A 193 -7.26 21.60 4.78
C THR A 193 -6.27 21.45 3.63
N CYS A 194 -6.12 20.24 3.07
CA CYS A 194 -5.24 19.96 1.94
C CYS A 194 -5.85 20.37 0.59
N ARG A 195 -7.19 20.25 0.43
CA ARG A 195 -7.89 20.49 -0.85
C ARG A 195 -7.54 21.83 -1.52
N PRO A 196 -7.55 22.99 -0.83
CA PRO A 196 -7.22 24.26 -1.47
C PRO A 196 -5.80 24.32 -2.04
N LEU A 197 -4.85 23.63 -1.40
CA LEU A 197 -3.47 23.53 -1.89
C LEU A 197 -3.39 22.60 -3.10
N LEU A 198 -4.09 21.46 -3.05
CA LEU A 198 -4.15 20.48 -4.14
C LEU A 198 -4.86 21.00 -5.39
N ASP A 199 -5.87 21.87 -5.21
CA ASP A 199 -6.56 22.54 -6.33
C ASP A 199 -5.66 23.59 -7.01
N LYS A 200 -4.70 24.16 -6.27
CA LYS A 200 -3.82 25.23 -6.74
C LYS A 200 -2.51 24.72 -7.32
N TYR A 201 -1.84 23.80 -6.63
CA TYR A 201 -0.48 23.38 -6.91
C TYR A 201 -0.43 21.99 -7.55
N HIS A 202 0.54 21.77 -8.44
CA HIS A 202 0.83 20.45 -8.99
C HIS A 202 1.45 19.52 -7.93
N TYR A 203 2.36 20.07 -7.11
CA TYR A 203 2.93 19.43 -5.93
C TYR A 203 2.58 20.29 -4.70
N ALA A 204 1.83 19.73 -3.76
CA ALA A 204 1.36 20.45 -2.58
C ALA A 204 2.02 19.91 -1.31
N CYS A 205 2.84 20.75 -0.66
CA CYS A 205 3.31 20.52 0.70
C CYS A 205 2.33 21.19 1.67
N PHE A 206 1.76 20.43 2.60
CA PHE A 206 0.71 20.88 3.51
C PHE A 206 1.30 21.54 4.78
N SER A 207 2.42 21.01 5.25
CA SER A 207 3.19 21.51 6.40
C SER A 207 3.94 22.81 6.07
N HIS A 208 4.44 22.91 4.84
CA HIS A 208 5.19 24.04 4.30
C HIS A 208 4.62 24.50 2.94
N PRO A 209 3.43 25.16 2.92
CA PRO A 209 2.78 25.59 1.68
C PRO A 209 3.67 26.44 0.76
N GLU A 210 4.65 27.16 1.31
CA GLU A 210 5.64 27.95 0.58
C GLU A 210 6.56 27.11 -0.32
N ARG A 211 6.66 25.80 -0.11
CA ARG A 211 7.45 24.85 -0.92
C ARG A 211 6.63 24.17 -2.02
N SER A 212 5.33 24.44 -2.09
CA SER A 212 4.47 23.88 -3.12
C SER A 212 4.84 24.40 -4.52
N LEU A 213 4.68 23.55 -5.53
CA LEU A 213 5.09 23.84 -6.91
C LEU A 213 3.88 23.88 -7.85
N ASP A 214 3.78 24.93 -8.67
CA ASP A 214 2.67 25.12 -9.62
C ASP A 214 2.78 24.20 -10.85
N THR A 215 4.00 23.78 -11.21
CA THR A 215 4.26 22.97 -12.41
C THR A 215 4.94 21.64 -12.05
N PRO A 216 4.77 20.60 -12.88
CA PRO A 216 5.56 19.38 -12.75
C PRO A 216 7.05 19.68 -12.81
N ALA A 217 7.87 18.80 -12.22
CA ALA A 217 9.30 18.81 -12.47
C ALA A 217 9.55 18.63 -13.98
N THR A 218 10.11 19.65 -14.64
CA THR A 218 10.37 19.64 -16.09
C THR A 218 11.68 18.97 -16.45
N SER A 219 12.51 18.67 -15.46
CA SER A 219 13.78 17.96 -15.62
C SER A 219 13.90 16.90 -14.52
N PRO A 220 14.47 15.72 -14.83
CA PRO A 220 14.84 14.77 -13.79
C PRO A 220 15.79 15.45 -12.80
N ASP A 221 15.73 15.04 -11.54
CA ASP A 221 16.72 15.48 -10.57
C ASP A 221 18.12 15.11 -11.06
N PRO A 222 19.12 15.99 -10.84
CA PRO A 222 20.48 15.66 -11.19
C PRO A 222 20.89 14.40 -10.42
N THR A 223 21.64 13.51 -11.08
CA THR A 223 22.19 12.34 -10.39
C THR A 223 23.09 12.80 -9.23
N PRO A 224 22.83 12.36 -7.99
CA PRO A 224 23.60 12.81 -6.84
C PRO A 224 25.05 12.33 -6.93
N GLU A 225 25.97 13.17 -6.45
CA GLU A 225 27.38 12.82 -6.32
C GLU A 225 27.64 12.16 -4.96
N ILE A 226 27.79 10.84 -4.97
CA ILE A 226 28.12 10.08 -3.75
C ILE A 226 29.64 9.88 -3.65
N PRO A 227 30.28 10.21 -2.51
CA PRO A 227 31.71 9.99 -2.31
C PRO A 227 32.10 8.51 -2.53
N LEU A 228 33.25 8.28 -3.14
CA LEU A 228 33.73 6.92 -3.43
C LEU A 228 33.89 6.08 -2.16
N GLU A 229 34.29 6.71 -1.04
CA GLU A 229 34.38 6.06 0.27
C GLU A 229 33.04 5.50 0.74
N VAL A 230 31.94 6.20 0.49
CA VAL A 230 30.59 5.71 0.79
C VAL A 230 30.25 4.54 -0.13
N LEU A 231 30.48 4.66 -1.44
CA LEU A 231 30.24 3.57 -2.40
C LEU A 231 31.07 2.31 -2.12
N GLN A 232 32.26 2.47 -1.54
CA GLN A 232 33.12 1.37 -1.10
C GLN A 232 32.59 0.66 0.15
N ASN A 233 31.73 1.31 0.93
CA ASN A 233 31.14 0.75 2.14
C ASN A 233 29.71 0.23 1.94
N VAL A 234 28.98 0.75 0.95
CA VAL A 234 27.68 0.20 0.55
C VAL A 234 27.86 -1.16 -0.14
N ARG A 235 26.96 -2.11 0.14
CA ARG A 235 27.08 -3.52 -0.23
C ARG A 235 25.92 -3.96 -1.13
N HIS A 236 26.21 -4.73 -2.17
CA HIS A 236 25.20 -5.39 -3.00
C HIS A 236 25.41 -6.90 -3.06
N VAL A 237 24.32 -7.61 -3.31
CA VAL A 237 24.29 -9.06 -3.45
C VAL A 237 24.63 -9.43 -4.90
N ILE A 238 25.58 -10.35 -5.06
CA ILE A 238 25.89 -11.02 -6.31
C ILE A 238 25.31 -12.43 -6.21
N GLN A 239 24.23 -12.67 -6.95
CA GLN A 239 23.71 -14.02 -7.12
C GLN A 239 24.67 -14.84 -7.99
N THR A 240 25.24 -15.90 -7.45
CA THR A 240 26.06 -16.85 -8.20
C THR A 240 25.17 -17.97 -8.73
N ALA A 241 25.43 -18.45 -9.95
CA ALA A 241 24.63 -19.50 -10.59
C ALA A 241 24.75 -20.89 -9.92
N THR A 242 25.54 -21.00 -8.86
CA THR A 242 25.75 -22.24 -8.10
C THR A 242 24.98 -22.18 -6.78
N GLU A 243 24.35 -23.29 -6.38
CA GLU A 243 23.51 -23.43 -5.18
C GLU A 243 24.24 -23.20 -3.82
N ARG A 244 25.44 -22.63 -3.82
CA ARG A 244 26.28 -22.47 -2.62
C ARG A 244 26.79 -21.04 -2.46
N GLY A 245 25.86 -20.11 -2.27
CA GLY A 245 26.10 -18.87 -1.53
C GLY A 245 25.81 -17.58 -2.27
N GLU A 246 25.34 -16.60 -1.50
CA GLU A 246 25.31 -15.19 -1.88
C GLU A 246 26.67 -14.57 -1.59
N VAL A 247 27.24 -13.90 -2.59
CA VAL A 247 28.48 -13.13 -2.42
C VAL A 247 28.10 -11.66 -2.28
N VAL A 248 28.75 -10.94 -1.38
CA VAL A 248 28.52 -9.51 -1.19
C VAL A 248 29.75 -8.73 -1.64
N ALA A 249 29.54 -7.68 -2.43
CA ALA A 249 30.62 -6.82 -2.92
C ALA A 249 30.27 -5.32 -2.75
N PRO A 250 31.28 -4.43 -2.72
CA PRO A 250 31.07 -3.00 -2.76
C PRO A 250 30.23 -2.57 -3.97
N VAL A 251 29.31 -1.62 -3.76
CA VAL A 251 28.56 -1.03 -4.89
C VAL A 251 29.47 -0.24 -5.83
N ALA A 252 30.59 0.29 -5.32
CA ALA A 252 31.63 0.92 -6.16
C ALA A 252 32.07 0.00 -7.31
N ASP A 253 32.23 -1.30 -7.07
CA ASP A 253 32.68 -2.26 -8.07
C ASP A 253 31.58 -2.56 -9.10
N TRP A 254 30.31 -2.35 -8.76
CA TRP A 254 29.17 -2.54 -9.65
C TRP A 254 28.93 -1.30 -10.54
N VAL A 255 28.96 -0.11 -9.94
CA VAL A 255 28.66 1.18 -10.60
C VAL A 255 29.60 1.48 -11.78
N VAL A 256 30.84 1.00 -11.73
CA VAL A 256 31.85 1.23 -12.77
C VAL A 256 31.49 0.59 -14.11
N TRP A 257 30.74 -0.52 -14.11
CA TRP A 257 30.53 -1.34 -15.31
C TRP A 257 29.13 -1.21 -15.93
N GLN A 258 28.24 -0.42 -15.32
CA GLN A 258 26.83 -0.39 -15.68
C GLN A 258 26.44 0.85 -16.52
N PRO A 259 25.35 0.77 -17.31
CA PRO A 259 24.81 1.90 -18.05
C PRO A 259 24.48 3.10 -17.16
N GLN A 260 24.61 4.32 -17.70
CA GLN A 260 24.37 5.57 -16.96
C GLN A 260 23.01 5.62 -16.24
N HIS A 261 21.95 5.06 -16.84
CA HIS A 261 20.62 5.03 -16.23
C HIS A 261 20.57 4.15 -14.97
N ALA A 262 21.12 2.93 -15.03
CA ALA A 262 21.17 2.01 -13.89
C ALA A 262 22.04 2.59 -12.75
N ARG A 263 23.15 3.25 -13.10
CA ARG A 263 23.98 4.01 -12.16
C ARG A 263 23.20 5.13 -11.48
N GLY A 264 22.45 5.92 -12.25
CA GLY A 264 21.63 7.01 -11.72
C GLY A 264 20.66 6.52 -10.64
N THR A 265 19.94 5.44 -10.92
CA THR A 265 19.00 4.81 -9.98
C THR A 265 19.68 4.41 -8.67
N VAL A 266 20.81 3.70 -8.74
CA VAL A 266 21.52 3.24 -7.52
C VAL A 266 22.07 4.41 -6.70
N LEU A 267 22.62 5.44 -7.35
CA LEU A 267 23.11 6.62 -6.65
C LEU A 267 21.97 7.38 -5.97
N SER A 268 20.83 7.56 -6.64
CA SER A 268 19.62 8.15 -6.06
C SER A 268 19.07 7.34 -4.90
N MET A 269 19.12 6.00 -4.94
CA MET A 269 18.72 5.16 -3.82
C MET A 269 19.64 5.32 -2.61
N ILE A 270 20.96 5.38 -2.82
CA ILE A 270 21.94 5.59 -1.74
C ILE A 270 21.76 6.97 -1.10
N ASP A 271 21.57 8.01 -1.93
CA ASP A 271 21.29 9.37 -1.47
C ASP A 271 20.02 9.42 -0.62
N ALA A 272 18.93 8.84 -1.13
CA ALA A 272 17.63 8.83 -0.46
C ALA A 272 17.63 8.07 0.87
N LEU A 273 18.37 6.96 0.97
CA LEU A 273 18.55 6.22 2.23
C LEU A 273 19.45 6.97 3.22
N GLY A 274 20.32 7.83 2.71
CA GLY A 274 21.42 8.43 3.46
C GLY A 274 22.53 7.44 3.75
N GLU A 275 23.74 7.96 3.94
CA GLU A 275 24.98 7.18 4.09
C GLU A 275 24.86 6.04 5.10
N LYS A 276 24.34 6.32 6.29
CA LYS A 276 24.29 5.36 7.39
C LYS A 276 23.43 4.14 7.04
N VAL A 277 22.20 4.36 6.58
CA VAL A 277 21.27 3.27 6.28
C VAL A 277 21.74 2.50 5.05
N ALA A 278 22.25 3.21 4.03
CA ALA A 278 22.78 2.57 2.83
C ALA A 278 23.92 1.59 3.13
N GLN A 279 24.72 1.83 4.17
CA GLN A 279 25.79 0.92 4.60
C GLN A 279 25.31 -0.26 5.45
N GLU A 280 24.09 -0.20 6.01
CA GLU A 280 23.51 -1.25 6.87
C GLU A 280 22.62 -2.24 6.09
N VAL A 281 22.25 -1.93 4.85
CA VAL A 281 21.41 -2.77 3.99
C VAL A 281 22.20 -3.44 2.87
N LEU A 282 21.68 -4.57 2.38
CA LEU A 282 22.19 -5.24 1.18
C LEU A 282 21.27 -4.92 0.00
N PHE A 283 21.85 -4.35 -1.05
CA PHE A 283 21.12 -4.08 -2.28
C PHE A 283 21.09 -5.33 -3.17
N ASP A 284 19.91 -5.82 -3.52
CA ASP A 284 19.76 -6.79 -4.61
C ASP A 284 19.59 -6.02 -5.92
N LEU A 285 20.65 -6.03 -6.75
CA LEU A 285 20.68 -5.32 -8.02
C LEU A 285 20.51 -6.27 -9.22
N SER A 286 20.07 -7.50 -8.99
CA SER A 286 19.96 -8.54 -10.04
C SER A 286 18.89 -8.25 -11.10
N SER A 287 17.96 -7.33 -10.82
CA SER A 287 16.84 -6.97 -11.69
C SER A 287 17.01 -5.64 -12.44
N LEU A 288 18.15 -4.96 -12.29
CA LEU A 288 18.49 -3.70 -12.97
C LEU A 288 19.38 -3.97 -14.19
#